data_AF-A0A356AZY5-F1
#
_entry.id   AF-A0A356AZY5-F1
#
_cell.length_a   1.000
_cell.length_b   1.000
_cell.length_c   1.000
_cell.angle_alpha   90.00
_cell.angle_beta   90.00
_cell.angle_gamma   90.00
#
_symmetry.space_group_name_H-M   'P 1'
#
loop_
_entity.id
_entity.type
_entity.pdbx_description
1 polymer ?
#
loop_
_entity_poly.entity_id
_entity_poly.type
_entity_poly.pdbx_seq_one_letter_code
_entity_poly.pdbx_strand_id
1 'polypeptide(L)' 'DKGKREVYKLLKYKRSNQGTCINQRPIVKAGQRVEAGDVIADGPSTDNGEIALGKNVLIGFMTWEGYNYE' A
#
# COMPACT_ATOMS: atom_id res chain seq x y z
N ASP A 1 17.68 17.49 16.81
CA ASP A 1 17.20 16.10 17.06
C ASP A 1 17.88 15.49 18.26
N LYS A 2 17.11 14.99 19.23
CA LYS A 2 17.60 14.56 20.57
C LYS A 2 18.43 13.26 20.58
N GLY A 3 19.08 12.90 19.48
CA GLY A 3 19.97 11.72 19.36
C GLY A 3 19.30 10.36 19.61
N LYS A 4 17.97 10.31 19.77
CA LYS A 4 17.22 9.09 20.07
C LYS A 4 17.00 8.29 18.78
N ARG A 5 17.39 7.02 18.79
CA ARG A 5 17.13 6.07 17.70
C ARG A 5 15.90 5.23 18.02
N GLU A 6 14.95 5.20 17.10
CA GLU A 6 13.78 4.33 17.16
C GLU A 6 13.83 3.32 16.02
N VAL A 7 13.36 2.10 16.27
CA VAL A 7 13.38 1.01 15.29
C VAL A 7 12.00 0.39 15.20
N TYR A 8 11.41 0.46 14.01
CA TYR A 8 10.09 -0.09 13.69
C TYR A 8 10.25 -1.37 12.87
N LYS A 9 9.71 -2.49 13.38
CA LYS A 9 9.75 -3.79 12.69
C LYS A 9 8.57 -3.91 11.73
N LEU A 10 8.85 -4.18 10.46
CA LEU A 10 7.81 -4.37 9.44
C LEU A 10 7.24 -5.80 9.48
N LEU A 11 5.93 -5.91 9.30
CA LEU A 11 5.25 -7.18 9.10
C LEU A 11 5.44 -7.65 7.65
N LYS A 12 6.15 -8.75 7.45
CA LYS A 12 6.40 -9.33 6.13
C LYS A 12 5.67 -10.66 5.99
N TYR A 13 4.89 -10.79 4.90
CA TYR A 13 4.19 -12.02 4.52
C TYR A 13 3.35 -12.66 5.64
N LYS A 14 2.73 -11.86 6.51
CA LYS A 14 1.93 -12.36 7.61
C LYS A 14 0.52 -12.67 7.12
N ARG A 15 -0.03 -13.84 7.49
CA ARG A 15 -1.42 -14.20 7.19
C ARG A 15 -2.39 -13.39 8.07
N SER A 16 -3.43 -12.82 7.48
CA SER A 16 -4.54 -12.18 8.18
C SER A 16 -5.55 -13.22 8.68
N ASN A 17 -6.49 -12.79 9.53
CA ASN A 17 -7.56 -13.66 10.03
C ASN A 17 -8.46 -14.21 8.91
N GLN A 18 -8.62 -13.45 7.82
CA GLN A 18 -9.37 -13.87 6.63
C GLN A 18 -8.50 -14.55 5.56
N GLY A 19 -7.22 -14.83 5.88
CA GLY A 19 -6.30 -15.51 4.98
C GLY A 19 -5.59 -14.62 3.95
N THR A 20 -5.83 -13.31 3.96
CA THR A 20 -5.12 -12.36 3.09
C THR A 20 -3.69 -12.09 3.57
N CYS A 21 -2.82 -11.60 2.68
CA CYS A 21 -1.44 -11.29 3.00
C CYS A 21 -1.30 -9.88 3.58
N ILE A 22 -0.75 -9.77 4.78
CA ILE A 22 -0.31 -8.52 5.40
C ILE A 22 1.18 -8.38 5.12
N ASN A 23 1.51 -7.50 4.19
CA ASN A 23 2.88 -7.18 3.83
C ASN A 23 3.08 -5.66 3.90
N GLN A 24 3.95 -5.22 4.81
CA GLN A 24 4.34 -3.83 4.95
C GLN A 24 5.60 -3.55 4.15
N ARG A 25 5.68 -2.41 3.47
CA ARG A 25 6.83 -1.97 2.68
C ARG A 25 7.25 -0.56 3.11
N PRO A 26 8.55 -0.30 3.35
CA PRO A 26 9.00 1.05 3.65
C PRO A 26 8.81 1.94 2.42
N ILE A 27 8.32 3.17 2.61
CA ILE A 27 8.20 4.17 1.54
C ILE A 27 9.31 5.23 1.60
N VAL A 28 9.97 5.34 2.76
CA VAL A 28 11.08 6.28 2.97
C VAL A 28 12.43 5.72 2.54
N LYS A 29 13.35 6.61 2.17
CA LYS A 29 14.73 6.28 1.81
C LYS A 29 15.72 6.67 2.92
N ALA A 30 16.90 6.04 2.93
CA ALA A 30 17.97 6.42 3.85
C ALA A 30 18.36 7.89 3.66
N GLY A 31 18.40 8.66 4.76
CA GLY A 31 18.70 10.09 4.73
C GLY A 31 17.51 11.01 4.45
N GLN A 32 16.32 10.47 4.20
CA GLN A 32 15.10 11.27 4.10
C GLN A 32 14.73 11.86 5.48
N ARG A 33 14.47 13.16 5.53
CA ARG A 33 13.91 13.81 6.71
C ARG A 33 12.42 13.49 6.79
N VAL A 34 11.97 13.06 7.97
CA VAL A 34 10.58 12.74 8.28
C VAL A 34 10.14 13.56 9.47
N GLU A 35 8.87 13.95 9.49
CA GLU A 35 8.23 14.67 10.57
C GLU A 35 7.26 13.78 11.35
N ALA A 36 6.84 14.24 12.52
CA ALA A 36 5.87 13.50 13.31
C ALA A 36 4.51 13.49 12.59
N GLY A 37 4.02 12.30 12.24
CA GLY A 37 2.79 12.12 11.49
C GLY A 37 3.02 11.63 10.05
N ASP A 38 4.25 11.68 9.55
CA ASP A 38 4.57 11.17 8.22
C ASP A 38 4.45 9.65 8.15
N VAL A 39 3.89 9.17 7.04
CA VAL A 39 3.86 7.75 6.74
C VAL A 39 5.26 7.30 6.32
N ILE A 40 5.82 6.31 7.02
CA ILE A 40 7.16 5.77 6.73
C ILE A 40 7.11 4.39 6.07
N ALA A 41 5.97 3.69 6.18
CA ALA A 41 5.76 2.39 5.56
C ALA A 41 4.29 2.19 5.19
N ASP A 42 4.06 1.68 3.98
CA ASP A 42 2.75 1.24 3.52
C ASP A 42 2.44 -0.16 4.04
N GLY A 43 1.15 -0.46 4.21
CA GLY A 43 0.61 -1.78 4.51
C GLY A 43 -0.10 -2.44 3.30
N PRO A 44 -0.94 -3.44 3.57
CA PRO A 44 -1.80 -4.02 2.52
C PRO A 44 -2.82 -2.97 2.04
N SER A 45 -3.05 -2.94 0.72
CA SER A 45 -4.02 -2.04 0.08
C SER A 45 -3.79 -0.54 0.32
N THR A 46 -2.53 -0.13 0.50
CA THR A 46 -2.13 1.28 0.59
C THR A 46 -0.97 1.59 -0.35
N ASP A 47 -0.98 2.77 -0.95
CA ASP A 47 0.10 3.30 -1.79
C ASP A 47 0.46 4.71 -1.36
N ASN A 48 1.71 4.94 -0.97
CA ASN A 48 2.23 6.24 -0.51
C ASN A 48 1.41 6.89 0.62
N GLY A 49 0.93 6.07 1.57
CA GLY A 49 0.09 6.54 2.68
C GLY A 49 -1.39 6.71 2.35
N GLU A 50 -1.80 6.52 1.10
CA GLU A 50 -3.20 6.59 0.68
C GLU A 50 -3.81 5.20 0.46
N ILE A 51 -5.13 5.11 0.52
CA ILE A 51 -5.85 3.84 0.31
C ILE A 51 -5.84 3.49 -1.18
N ALA A 52 -5.34 2.30 -1.52
CA ALA A 52 -5.23 1.78 -2.87
C ALA A 52 -5.83 0.36 -2.96
N LEU A 53 -7.16 0.29 -3.08
CA LEU A 53 -7.90 -0.98 -3.11
C LEU A 53 -7.87 -1.70 -4.47
N GLY A 54 -7.49 -0.99 -5.54
CA GLY A 54 -7.65 -1.48 -6.91
C GLY A 54 -6.52 -1.03 -7.85
N LYS A 55 -6.82 -1.09 -9.15
CA LYS A 55 -5.91 -0.68 -10.22
C LYS A 55 -6.63 0.27 -11.17
N ASN A 56 -5.87 1.15 -11.79
CA ASN A 56 -6.35 1.97 -12.89
C ASN A 56 -6.38 1.10 -14.16
N VAL A 57 -7.57 0.88 -14.70
CA VAL A 57 -7.79 0.06 -15.90
C VAL A 57 -8.28 0.96 -17.04
N LEU A 58 -7.81 0.71 -18.26
CA LEU A 58 -8.33 1.37 -19.46
C LEU A 58 -9.67 0.74 -19.84
N ILE A 59 -10.73 1.56 -19.90
CA ILE A 59 -12.10 1.10 -20.17
C ILE A 59 -12.55 1.69 -21.51
N GLY A 60 -13.08 0.82 -22.38
CA GLY A 60 -13.78 1.21 -23.60
C GLY A 60 -15.27 0.92 -23.47
N PHE A 61 -16.11 1.92 -23.76
CA PHE A 61 -17.56 1.76 -23.77
C PHE A 61 -18.02 1.34 -25.17
N MET A 62 -18.15 0.03 -25.40
CA MET A 62 -18.68 -0.52 -26.64
C MET A 62 -19.41 -1.85 -26.38
N THR A 63 -20.35 -2.18 -27.25
CA THR A 63 -20.95 -3.53 -27.28
C THR A 63 -19.95 -4.48 -27.93
N TRP A 64 -19.59 -5.57 -27.26
CA TRP A 64 -18.67 -6.58 -27.82
C TRP A 64 -19.36 -7.94 -27.90
N GLU A 65 -19.98 -8.20 -29.05
CA GLU A 65 -20.58 -9.50 -29.44
C GLU A 65 -21.44 -10.19 -28.36
N GLY A 66 -22.09 -9.42 -27.49
CA GLY A 66 -22.95 -9.95 -26.42
C GLY A 66 -22.20 -10.50 -25.19
N TYR A 67 -20.86 -10.45 -25.13
CA TYR A 67 -20.10 -10.90 -23.95
C TYR A 67 -20.21 -9.95 -22.75
N ASN A 68 -20.59 -8.70 -22.99
CA ASN A 68 -20.97 -7.74 -21.96
C ASN A 68 -22.48 -7.52 -21.90
N TYR A 69 -23.25 -8.47 -22.42
CA TYR A 69 -24.69 -8.52 -22.24
C TYR A 69 -24.99 -9.20 -20.90
N GLU A 70 -25.37 -8.37 -19.93
CA GLU A 70 -25.78 -8.72 -18.55
C GLU A 70 -24.77 -9.49 -17.68
#